data_AF-K2SA39-F1
#
_entry.id   AF-K2SA39-F1
#
_cell.length_a   1.000
_cell.length_b   1.000
_cell.length_c   1.000
_cell.angle_alpha   90.00
_cell.angle_beta   90.00
_cell.angle_gamma   90.00
#
_symmetry.space_group_name_H-M   'P 1'
#
loop_
_entity.id
_entity.type
_entity.pdbx_description
1 polymer ?
#
loop_
_entity_poly.entity_id
_entity_poly.type
_entity_poly.pdbx_seq_one_letter_code
_entity_poly.pdbx_strand_id
1 'polypeptide(L)'
;MSPAATAQARLSQIQSSIQPPPPPPPPPSTSIYSTEPSASHAPYPYPVPGAVTPFWRTEPHALDSARTTPDLPDEADVVIIGAGYAGAATAYHLLQDNPNPPKIVILEAREACSGATGRNGV
;
A
#
# COMPACT_ATOMS: atom_id res chain seq x y z
N MET A 1 4.13 -20.92 55.40
CA MET A 1 4.38 -19.79 54.46
C MET A 1 3.49 -19.99 53.24
N SER A 2 2.71 -18.98 52.86
CA SER A 2 1.68 -19.10 51.82
C SER A 2 2.28 -19.18 50.40
N PRO A 3 1.78 -20.05 49.50
CA PRO A 3 2.25 -20.19 48.12
C PRO A 3 2.24 -18.90 47.29
N ALA A 4 1.33 -17.97 47.61
CA ALA A 4 1.19 -16.68 46.92
C ALA A 4 2.42 -15.77 47.08
N ALA A 5 3.12 -15.85 48.22
CA ALA A 5 4.32 -15.04 48.48
C ALA A 5 5.50 -15.44 47.57
N THR A 6 5.55 -16.70 47.13
CA THR A 6 6.63 -17.23 46.28
C THR A 6 6.46 -16.81 44.82
N ALA A 7 5.22 -16.69 44.32
CA ALA A 7 4.95 -16.29 42.94
C ALA A 7 5.28 -14.82 42.69
N GLN A 8 4.95 -13.93 43.63
CA GLN A 8 5.28 -12.51 43.52
C GLN A 8 6.78 -12.26 43.58
N ALA A 9 7.53 -13.00 44.41
CA ALA A 9 8.99 -12.91 44.46
C ALA A 9 9.65 -13.37 43.15
N ARG A 10 9.08 -14.37 42.47
CA ARG A 10 9.55 -14.82 41.14
C ARG A 10 9.25 -13.80 40.06
N LEU A 11 8.06 -13.19 40.08
CA LEU A 11 7.67 -12.14 39.14
C LEU A 11 8.55 -10.89 39.26
N SER A 12 8.88 -10.47 40.49
CA SER A 12 9.78 -9.32 40.70
C SER A 12 11.23 -9.61 40.27
N GLN A 13 11.70 -10.86 40.43
CA GLN A 13 12.99 -11.28 39.87
C GLN A 13 13.02 -11.28 38.34
N ILE A 14 11.93 -11.67 37.68
CA ILE A 14 11.83 -11.65 36.22
C ILE A 14 11.74 -10.21 35.72
N GLN A 15 10.95 -9.35 36.36
CA GLN A 15 10.81 -7.95 35.95
C GLN A 15 12.11 -7.16 36.14
N SER A 16 12.94 -7.50 37.13
CA SER A 16 14.25 -6.87 37.35
C SER A 16 15.35 -7.37 36.41
N SER A 17 15.14 -8.50 35.70
CA SER A 17 16.09 -9.03 34.72
C SER A 17 15.76 -8.67 33.28
N ILE A 18 14.57 -8.11 33.01
CA ILE A 18 14.19 -7.62 31.68
C ILE A 18 14.88 -6.27 31.44
N GLN A 19 15.96 -6.30 30.65
CA GLN A 19 16.49 -5.09 30.05
C GLN A 19 15.66 -4.71 28.82
N PRO A 20 15.39 -3.41 28.59
CA PRO A 20 14.78 -2.98 27.34
C PRO A 20 15.66 -3.45 26.18
N PRO A 21 15.04 -3.86 25.04
CA PRO A 21 15.83 -4.24 23.88
C PRO A 21 16.74 -3.07 23.50
N PRO A 22 17.96 -3.34 23.01
CA PRO A 22 18.81 -2.28 22.48
C PRO A 22 18.05 -1.53 21.38
N PRO A 23 18.29 -0.22 21.22
CA PRO A 23 17.69 0.52 20.13
C PRO A 23 18.02 -0.16 18.80
N PRO A 24 17.10 -0.17 17.82
CA PRO A 24 17.39 -0.71 16.51
C PRO A 24 18.60 0.03 15.91
N PRO A 25 19.45 -0.65 15.12
CA PRO A 25 20.55 0.01 14.44
C PRO A 25 20.00 1.14 13.54
N PRO A 26 20.76 2.23 13.35
CA PRO A 26 20.37 3.26 12.41
C PRO A 26 20.21 2.65 11.01
N PRO A 27 19.23 3.10 10.21
CA PRO A 27 19.12 2.65 8.82
C PRO A 27 20.42 2.98 8.07
N PRO A 28 20.87 2.11 7.14
CA PRO A 28 22.06 2.39 6.34
C PRO A 28 21.91 3.73 5.61
N SER A 29 22.97 4.55 5.62
CA SER A 29 22.99 5.87 4.95
C SER A 29 22.96 5.80 3.42
N THR A 30 23.04 4.60 2.86
CA THR A 30 22.89 4.35 1.43
C THR A 30 21.40 4.23 1.14
N SER A 31 20.85 5.17 0.38
CA SER A 31 19.54 4.96 -0.26
C SER A 31 19.63 3.67 -1.07
N ILE A 32 18.91 2.62 -0.63
CA ILE A 32 18.73 1.40 -1.42
C ILE A 32 17.96 1.66 -2.71
N TYR A 33 17.39 2.86 -2.84
CA TYR A 33 16.86 3.36 -4.09
C TYR A 33 17.99 4.02 -4.85
N SER A 34 18.55 3.29 -5.83
CA SER A 34 19.32 3.89 -6.90
C SER A 34 18.46 4.94 -7.60
N THR A 35 18.93 6.18 -7.63
CA THR A 35 18.30 7.28 -8.38
C THR A 35 18.64 7.25 -9.87
N GLU A 36 19.58 6.38 -10.27
CA GLU A 36 19.97 6.19 -11.67
C GLU A 36 18.96 5.28 -12.38
N PRO A 37 18.28 5.75 -13.44
CA PRO A 37 17.34 4.94 -14.20
C PRO A 37 18.09 3.85 -14.98
N SER A 38 18.04 2.61 -14.49
CA SER A 38 18.43 1.43 -15.25
C SER A 38 17.22 0.93 -16.07
N ALA A 39 17.42 0.57 -17.33
CA ALA A 39 16.36 0.01 -18.18
C ALA A 39 15.67 -1.24 -17.59
N SER A 40 16.31 -1.91 -16.61
CA SER A 40 15.76 -3.09 -15.92
C SER A 40 15.02 -2.77 -14.61
N HIS A 41 15.13 -1.56 -14.07
CA HIS A 41 14.55 -1.18 -12.78
C HIS A 41 14.02 0.24 -12.87
N ALA A 42 12.70 0.37 -12.98
CA ALA A 42 12.07 1.67 -12.84
C ALA A 42 12.40 2.21 -11.42
N PRO A 43 12.84 3.47 -11.31
CA PRO A 43 13.14 4.04 -10.00
C PRO A 43 11.86 4.06 -9.16
N TYR A 44 12.01 3.89 -7.85
CA TYR A 44 10.89 4.17 -6.95
C TYR A 44 10.41 5.61 -7.18
N PRO A 45 9.09 5.89 -7.25
CA PRO A 45 7.95 5.03 -6.87
C PRO A 45 7.27 4.28 -8.03
N TYR A 46 7.90 4.13 -9.19
CA TYR A 46 7.24 3.59 -10.38
C TYR A 46 7.10 2.06 -10.37
N PRO A 47 6.07 1.51 -11.06
CA PRO A 47 5.93 0.07 -11.22
C PRO A 47 7.13 -0.57 -11.93
N VAL A 48 7.57 -1.73 -11.45
CA VAL A 48 8.65 -2.50 -12.08
C VAL A 48 8.21 -3.03 -13.45
N PRO A 49 9.01 -2.84 -14.52
CA PRO A 49 8.71 -3.39 -15.84
C PRO A 49 8.67 -4.93 -15.83
N GLY A 50 7.80 -5.54 -16.66
CA GLY A 50 7.74 -6.99 -16.83
C GLY A 50 7.31 -7.76 -15.57
N ALA A 51 6.57 -7.13 -14.66
CA ALA A 51 6.06 -7.80 -13.46
C ALA A 51 5.22 -9.03 -13.84
N VAL A 52 5.45 -10.16 -13.15
CA VAL A 52 4.72 -11.41 -13.39
C VAL A 52 3.21 -11.19 -13.28
N THR A 53 2.46 -11.71 -14.24
CA THR A 53 0.98 -11.68 -14.23
C THR A 53 0.45 -12.75 -13.28
N PRO A 54 -0.29 -12.38 -12.22
CA PRO A 54 -0.91 -13.37 -11.34
C PRO A 54 -2.05 -14.12 -12.06
N PHE A 55 -2.32 -15.36 -11.65
CA PHE A 55 -3.26 -16.26 -12.32
C PHE A 55 -4.65 -15.63 -12.50
N TRP A 56 -5.23 -15.03 -11.46
CA TRP A 56 -6.56 -14.38 -11.55
C TRP A 56 -6.57 -13.07 -12.35
N ARG A 57 -5.45 -12.68 -12.96
CA ARG A 57 -5.35 -11.56 -13.92
C ARG A 57 -5.01 -12.02 -15.34
N THR A 58 -5.13 -13.32 -15.64
CA THR A 58 -5.00 -13.83 -17.02
C THR A 58 -6.20 -13.47 -17.90
N GLU A 59 -7.35 -13.21 -17.27
CA GLU A 59 -8.61 -12.82 -17.93
C GLU A 59 -9.06 -11.46 -17.41
N PRO A 60 -8.51 -10.33 -17.91
CA PRO A 60 -8.84 -9.00 -17.42
C PRO A 60 -10.27 -8.59 -17.80
N HIS A 61 -10.90 -7.80 -16.95
CA HIS A 61 -12.19 -7.18 -17.23
C HIS A 61 -12.00 -5.94 -18.12
N ALA A 62 -13.05 -5.50 -18.80
CA ALA A 62 -13.01 -4.27 -19.62
C ALA A 62 -12.66 -3.00 -18.81
N LEU A 63 -12.76 -3.05 -17.48
CA LEU A 63 -12.43 -1.95 -16.59
C LEU A 63 -10.94 -1.87 -16.24
N ASP A 64 -10.17 -2.94 -16.48
CA ASP A 64 -8.74 -2.97 -16.17
C ASP A 64 -7.98 -1.85 -16.91
N SER A 65 -8.28 -1.65 -18.19
CA SER A 65 -7.67 -0.62 -19.04
C SER A 65 -8.65 0.51 -19.40
N ALA A 66 -9.74 0.66 -18.65
CA ALA A 66 -10.74 1.67 -18.92
C ALA A 66 -10.12 3.08 -18.83
N ARG A 67 -10.26 3.82 -19.93
CA ARG A 67 -9.96 5.25 -20.01
C ARG A 67 -11.23 5.95 -20.48
N THR A 68 -11.79 6.79 -19.62
CA THR A 68 -13.07 7.46 -19.88
C THR A 68 -12.93 8.70 -20.77
N THR A 69 -11.74 9.30 -20.82
CA THR A 69 -11.43 10.48 -21.64
C THR A 69 -10.09 10.32 -22.35
N PRO A 70 -9.92 10.80 -23.60
CA PRO A 70 -8.65 10.71 -24.31
C PRO A 70 -7.53 11.50 -23.60
N ASP A 71 -7.89 12.71 -23.14
CA ASP A 71 -7.04 13.66 -22.44
C ASP A 71 -7.49 13.83 -20.98
N LEU A 72 -6.59 14.32 -20.13
CA LEU A 72 -6.93 14.65 -18.75
C LEU A 72 -7.78 15.94 -18.70
N PRO A 73 -8.79 16.02 -17.81
CA PRO A 73 -9.49 17.28 -17.60
C PRO A 73 -8.55 18.33 -16.97
N ASP A 74 -8.76 19.60 -17.33
CA ASP A 74 -7.96 20.72 -16.80
C ASP A 74 -8.16 20.95 -15.30
N GLU A 75 -9.31 20.53 -14.77
CA GLU A 75 -9.69 20.70 -13.37
C GLU A 75 -10.39 19.45 -12.81
N ALA A 76 -10.19 19.21 -11.52
CA ALA A 76 -10.91 18.22 -10.74
C ALA A 76 -11.01 18.71 -9.29
N ASP A 77 -12.11 18.39 -8.61
CA ASP A 77 -12.27 18.67 -7.18
C ASP A 77 -11.43 17.69 -6.35
N VAL A 78 -11.30 16.44 -6.81
CA VAL A 78 -10.53 15.38 -6.16
C VAL A 78 -9.73 14.57 -7.20
N VAL A 79 -8.44 14.39 -6.93
CA VAL A 79 -7.57 13.49 -7.71
C VAL A 79 -7.12 12.32 -6.82
N ILE A 80 -7.40 11.10 -7.27
CA ILE A 80 -7.02 9.86 -6.60
C ILE A 80 -5.88 9.21 -7.38
N ILE A 81 -4.75 8.95 -6.72
CA ILE A 81 -3.59 8.30 -7.32
C ILE A 81 -3.60 6.81 -6.94
N GLY A 82 -3.85 5.96 -7.93
CA GLY A 82 -3.94 4.51 -7.83
C GLY A 82 -5.38 3.99 -7.88
N ALA A 83 -5.67 3.12 -8.84
CA ALA A 83 -6.98 2.46 -9.02
C ALA A 83 -7.00 1.07 -8.37
N GLY A 84 -6.39 0.93 -7.19
CA GLY A 84 -6.52 -0.25 -6.33
C GLY A 84 -7.76 -0.17 -5.44
N TYR A 85 -7.89 -1.14 -4.52
CA TYR A 85 -9.03 -1.21 -3.59
C TYR A 85 -9.25 0.10 -2.82
N ALA A 86 -8.18 0.68 -2.28
CA ALA A 86 -8.28 1.93 -1.51
C ALA A 86 -8.79 3.09 -2.38
N GLY A 87 -8.19 3.32 -3.56
CA GLY A 87 -8.61 4.41 -4.44
C GLY A 87 -10.04 4.22 -4.97
N ALA A 88 -10.41 2.99 -5.35
CA ALA A 88 -11.77 2.67 -5.77
C ALA A 88 -12.79 2.85 -4.65
N ALA A 89 -12.49 2.38 -3.43
CA ALA A 89 -13.36 2.55 -2.27
C ALA A 89 -13.51 4.03 -1.87
N THR A 90 -12.42 4.82 -1.96
CA THR A 90 -12.48 6.27 -1.74
C THR A 90 -13.41 6.94 -2.76
N ALA A 91 -13.26 6.65 -4.05
CA ALA A 91 -14.13 7.19 -5.08
C ALA A 91 -15.59 6.78 -4.84
N TYR A 92 -15.83 5.51 -4.53
CA TYR A 92 -17.15 4.98 -4.21
C TYR A 92 -17.81 5.76 -3.07
N HIS A 93 -17.13 5.95 -1.94
CA HIS A 93 -17.70 6.65 -0.79
C HIS A 93 -17.84 8.17 -0.98
N LEU A 94 -17.06 8.79 -1.87
CA LEU A 94 -17.28 10.20 -2.26
C LEU A 94 -18.53 10.39 -3.12
N LEU A 95 -18.88 9.36 -3.91
CA LEU A 95 -20.04 9.36 -4.81
C LEU A 95 -21.31 8.83 -4.14
N GLN A 96 -21.19 7.86 -3.23
CA GLN A 96 -22.32 7.19 -2.61
C GLN A 96 -23.15 8.18 -1.77
N ASP A 97 -24.46 8.23 -2.03
CA ASP A 97 -25.45 9.04 -1.31
C ASP A 97 -25.15 10.56 -1.28
N ASN A 98 -24.28 11.05 -2.18
CA ASN A 98 -23.96 12.45 -2.29
C ASN A 98 -24.84 13.12 -3.37
N PRO A 99 -25.77 14.02 -3.02
CA PRO A 99 -26.63 14.69 -4.00
C PRO A 99 -25.87 15.64 -4.93
N ASN A 100 -24.65 16.07 -4.54
CA ASN A 100 -23.78 16.94 -5.32
C ASN A 100 -22.36 16.35 -5.32
N PRO A 101 -22.10 15.27 -6.08
CA PRO A 101 -20.80 14.61 -6.08
C PRO A 101 -19.70 15.52 -6.64
N PRO A 102 -18.47 15.48 -6.10
CA PRO A 102 -17.33 16.20 -6.66
C PRO A 102 -16.92 15.63 -8.03
N LYS A 103 -16.24 16.43 -8.84
CA LYS A 103 -15.51 15.96 -10.03
C LYS A 103 -14.29 15.16 -9.59
N ILE A 104 -14.32 13.84 -9.80
CA ILE A 104 -13.24 12.93 -9.40
C ILE A 104 -12.46 12.46 -10.62
N VAL A 105 -11.13 12.50 -10.53
CA VAL A 105 -10.21 11.86 -11.47
C VAL A 105 -9.42 10.78 -10.73
N ILE A 106 -9.38 9.57 -11.29
CA ILE A 106 -8.52 8.47 -10.79
C ILE A 106 -7.41 8.26 -11.82
N LEU A 107 -6.15 8.32 -11.37
CA LEU A 107 -4.98 8.07 -12.21
C LEU A 107 -4.32 6.77 -11.79
N GLU A 108 -4.08 5.86 -12.73
CA GLU A 108 -3.41 4.58 -12.50
C GLU A 108 -2.21 4.45 -13.45
N ALA A 109 -1.08 3.96 -12.92
CA ALA A 109 0.16 3.84 -13.68
C ALA A 109 0.20 2.61 -14.60
N ARG A 110 -0.66 1.62 -14.32
CA ARG A 110 -0.85 0.40 -15.13
C ARG A 110 -2.34 0.15 -15.37
N GLU A 111 -2.83 -1.04 -15.03
CA GLU A 111 -4.26 -1.38 -15.05
C GLU A 111 -4.89 -1.27 -13.66
N ALA A 112 -6.20 -1.07 -13.61
CA ALA A 112 -6.97 -1.08 -12.37
C ALA A 112 -6.73 -2.38 -11.58
N CYS A 113 -6.57 -2.27 -10.27
CA CYS A 113 -6.24 -3.37 -9.36
C CYS A 113 -4.92 -4.13 -9.68
N SER A 114 -4.03 -3.67 -10.57
CA SER A 114 -2.79 -4.38 -10.93
C SER A 114 -1.72 -4.43 -9.83
N GLY A 115 -1.85 -3.55 -8.83
CA GLY A 115 -0.99 -3.45 -7.65
C GLY A 115 -1.25 -4.53 -6.61
N ALA A 116 -1.11 -4.18 -5.33
CA ALA A 116 -1.31 -5.11 -4.22
C ALA A 116 -2.71 -5.76 -4.26
N THR A 117 -3.76 -5.00 -4.62
CA THR A 117 -5.15 -5.49 -4.69
C THR A 117 -5.32 -6.75 -5.52
N GLY A 118 -4.77 -6.78 -6.73
CA GLY A 118 -4.83 -7.92 -7.63
C GLY A 118 -3.65 -8.87 -7.48
N ARG A 119 -2.93 -8.86 -6.34
CA ARG A 119 -1.77 -9.73 -6.07
C ARG A 119 -1.91 -10.53 -4.77
N ASN A 120 -3.10 -10.57 -4.17
CA ASN A 120 -3.35 -11.15 -2.84
C ASN A 120 -3.52 -12.68 -2.78
N GLY A 121 -3.32 -13.42 -3.87
CA GLY A 121 -3.33 -14.89 -3.84
C GLY A 121 -1.93 -15.46 -3.65
N VAL A 122 -1.52 -15.61 -2.39
CA VAL A 122 -0.52 -16.63 -2.03
C VAL A 122 -1.22 -17.97 -1.88
#